data_AF-A0A7X9FXA2-F1
#
_entry.id   AF-A0A7X9FXA2-F1
#
_cell.length_a   1.000
_cell.length_b   1.000
_cell.length_c   1.000
_cell.angle_alpha   90.00
_cell.angle_beta   90.00
_cell.angle_gamma   90.00
#
_symmetry.space_group_name_H-M   'P 1'
#
loop_
_entity.id
_entity.type
_entity.pdbx_description
1 polymer ?
#
loop_
_entity_poly.entity_id
_entity_poly.type
_entity_poly.pdbx_seq_one_letter_code
_entity_poly.pdbx_strand_id
1 'polypeptide(L)'
;MVDKRFQIVESNFDRLRQKFIKGQLSREQFAESLRKLRLFDDHGRCWMLGAQSGQWYFYDGKKWLKAEPPADSRETRSCPVCGYENEIEAEVCSRCQSSLTEGQAKLACPECGRLLAEGQSVCPACGASLRTDDNQNQVKNQSRAAAGQKINEETDLWYLSAADPLSFLLFFGGLGIFLGILFGLIAGATAFLPGLKAWLPTALQEMQGKLVGSFVFSFLGGLLGFLIMAAGGFILAFLINASIYFFGGPGFKLQRARRHSRNQPS
;
A
#
# COMPACT_ATOMS: atom_id res chain seq x y z
N MET A 1 -0.30 -27.96 7.63
CA MET A 1 -1.06 -27.77 6.37
C MET A 1 -0.21 -26.88 5.48
N VAL A 2 -0.10 -27.15 4.17
CA VAL A 2 0.74 -26.32 3.26
C VAL A 2 0.02 -25.01 2.98
N ASP A 3 0.74 -23.88 2.93
CA ASP A 3 0.18 -22.55 2.64
C ASP A 3 -0.74 -22.57 1.39
N LYS A 4 -1.98 -22.10 1.54
CA LYS A 4 -3.01 -22.09 0.48
C LYS A 4 -2.53 -21.37 -0.79
N ARG A 5 -1.67 -20.35 -0.68
CA ARG A 5 -1.15 -19.63 -1.86
C ARG A 5 -0.29 -20.53 -2.75
N PHE A 6 0.53 -21.40 -2.14
CA PHE A 6 1.37 -22.35 -2.90
C PHE A 6 0.50 -23.38 -3.61
N GLN A 7 -0.56 -23.88 -2.96
CA GLN A 7 -1.51 -24.81 -3.58
C GLN A 7 -2.22 -24.21 -4.81
N ILE A 8 -2.62 -22.92 -4.74
CA ILE A 8 -3.22 -22.21 -5.86
C ILE A 8 -2.25 -22.12 -7.04
N VAL A 9 -0.97 -21.83 -6.76
CA VAL A 9 0.06 -21.74 -7.80
C VAL A 9 0.33 -23.10 -8.43
N GLU A 10 0.39 -24.18 -7.66
CA GLU A 10 0.52 -25.56 -8.18
C GLU A 10 -0.62 -25.90 -9.14
N SER A 11 -1.87 -25.62 -8.76
CA SER A 11 -3.03 -25.85 -9.61
C SER A 11 -2.96 -25.05 -10.93
N ASN A 12 -2.52 -23.79 -10.86
CA ASN A 12 -2.32 -22.97 -12.06
C ASN A 12 -1.20 -23.49 -12.95
N PHE A 13 -0.11 -23.97 -12.36
CA PHE A 13 0.99 -24.60 -13.08
C PHE A 13 0.56 -25.86 -13.80
N ASP A 14 -0.23 -26.73 -13.17
CA ASP A 14 -0.74 -27.95 -13.80
C ASP A 14 -1.60 -27.62 -15.02
N ARG A 15 -2.50 -26.64 -14.91
CA ARG A 15 -3.31 -26.16 -16.04
C ARG A 15 -2.43 -25.59 -17.16
N LEU A 16 -1.40 -24.83 -16.80
CA LEU A 16 -0.46 -24.24 -17.75
C LEU A 16 0.35 -25.33 -18.49
N ARG A 17 0.84 -26.33 -17.75
CA ARG A 17 1.60 -27.47 -18.30
C ARG A 17 0.74 -28.31 -19.23
N GLN A 18 -0.52 -28.54 -18.89
CA GLN A 18 -1.46 -29.26 -19.76
C GLN A 18 -1.67 -28.54 -21.10
N LYS A 19 -1.81 -27.21 -21.10
CA LYS A 19 -1.92 -26.43 -22.35
C LYS A 19 -0.65 -26.54 -23.20
N PHE A 20 0.53 -26.51 -22.58
CA PHE A 20 1.80 -26.68 -23.28
C PHE A 20 1.96 -28.08 -23.90
N ILE A 21 1.66 -29.13 -23.14
CA ILE A 21 1.71 -30.53 -23.64
C ILE A 21 0.75 -30.74 -24.82
N LYS A 22 -0.42 -30.09 -24.78
CA LYS A 22 -1.42 -30.12 -25.87
C LYS A 22 -1.04 -29.26 -27.09
N GLY A 23 0.14 -28.62 -27.09
CA GLY A 23 0.61 -27.76 -28.18
C GLY A 23 -0.15 -26.43 -28.30
N GLN A 24 -0.94 -26.06 -27.29
CA GLN A 24 -1.73 -24.82 -27.29
C GLN A 24 -0.90 -23.58 -26.90
N LEU A 25 0.32 -23.79 -26.40
CA LEU A 25 1.26 -22.73 -26.03
C LEU A 25 2.61 -23.01 -26.66
N SER A 26 3.24 -21.96 -27.20
CA SER A 26 4.64 -22.03 -27.59
C SER A 26 5.55 -22.13 -26.35
N ARG A 27 6.82 -22.50 -26.57
CA ARG A 27 7.81 -22.57 -25.50
C ARG A 27 8.01 -21.21 -24.82
N GLU A 28 8.01 -20.14 -25.60
CA GLU A 28 8.15 -18.76 -25.14
C GLU A 28 6.93 -18.34 -24.30
N GLN A 29 5.72 -18.64 -24.78
CA GLN A 29 4.47 -18.34 -24.07
C GLN A 29 4.36 -19.12 -22.75
N PHE A 30 4.81 -20.38 -22.74
CA PHE A 30 4.88 -21.19 -21.53
C PHE A 30 5.87 -20.60 -20.53
N ALA A 31 7.08 -20.22 -20.97
CA ALA A 31 8.09 -19.61 -20.12
C ALA A 31 7.63 -18.27 -19.53
N GLU A 32 6.97 -17.43 -20.33
CA GLU A 32 6.41 -16.15 -19.87
C GLU A 32 5.29 -16.35 -18.84
N SER A 33 4.38 -17.28 -19.11
CA SER A 33 3.27 -17.60 -18.20
C SER A 33 3.78 -18.23 -16.89
N LEU A 34 4.81 -19.08 -16.97
CA LEU A 34 5.44 -19.67 -15.79
C LEU A 34 6.10 -18.60 -14.91
N ARG A 35 6.75 -17.59 -15.52
CA ARG A 35 7.31 -16.45 -14.77
C ARG A 35 6.26 -15.70 -13.96
N LYS A 36 5.03 -15.60 -14.46
CA LYS A 36 3.90 -14.92 -13.78
C LYS A 36 3.36 -15.69 -12.57
N LEU A 37 3.71 -16.98 -12.44
CA LEU A 37 3.33 -17.82 -11.29
C LEU A 37 4.32 -17.73 -10.11
N ARG A 38 5.26 -16.80 -10.15
CA ARG A 38 6.18 -16.54 -9.04
C ARG A 38 5.43 -16.07 -7.80
N LEU A 39 5.84 -16.58 -6.65
CA LEU A 39 5.23 -16.25 -5.36
C LEU A 39 6.30 -15.78 -4.37
N PHE A 40 5.93 -14.87 -3.47
CA PHE A 40 6.76 -14.49 -2.34
C PHE A 40 6.14 -15.03 -1.06
N ASP A 41 6.95 -15.68 -0.22
CA ASP A 41 6.50 -16.08 1.12
C ASP A 41 6.57 -14.91 2.11
N ASP A 42 6.14 -15.15 3.35
CA ASP A 42 6.08 -14.10 4.38
C ASP A 42 7.48 -13.65 4.85
N HIS A 43 8.53 -14.40 4.49
CA HIS A 43 9.93 -14.04 4.71
C HIS A 43 10.53 -13.29 3.50
N GLY A 44 9.72 -12.97 2.49
CA GLY A 44 10.15 -12.29 1.27
C GLY A 44 10.98 -13.15 0.32
N ARG A 45 11.04 -14.48 0.51
CA ARG A 45 11.75 -15.38 -0.41
C ARG A 45 10.94 -15.55 -1.67
N CYS A 46 11.61 -15.47 -2.81
CA CYS A 46 11.02 -15.65 -4.12
C CYS A 46 10.97 -17.13 -4.48
N TRP A 47 9.76 -17.66 -4.70
CA TRP A 47 9.48 -19.05 -5.03
C TRP A 47 8.99 -19.22 -6.47
N MET A 48 9.41 -20.31 -7.11
CA MET A 48 9.00 -20.67 -8.47
C MET A 48 9.01 -22.19 -8.67
N LEU A 49 8.09 -22.69 -9.49
CA LEU A 49 8.07 -24.08 -9.94
C LEU A 49 9.06 -24.29 -11.10
N GLY A 50 9.86 -25.36 -11.02
CA GLY A 50 10.75 -25.75 -12.08
C GLY A 50 9.96 -26.21 -13.32
N ALA A 51 10.23 -25.61 -14.48
CA ALA A 51 9.51 -25.90 -15.74
C ALA A 51 9.46 -27.39 -16.12
N GLN A 52 10.54 -28.12 -15.84
CA GLN A 52 10.67 -29.55 -16.16
C GLN A 52 10.30 -30.45 -14.98
N SER A 53 10.78 -30.09 -13.77
CA SER A 53 10.63 -30.94 -12.59
C SER A 53 9.27 -30.78 -11.89
N GLY A 54 8.59 -29.64 -12.07
CA GLY A 54 7.39 -29.30 -11.31
C GLY A 54 7.64 -29.19 -9.79
N GLN A 55 8.90 -29.07 -9.38
CA GLN A 55 9.28 -28.96 -7.97
C GLN A 55 9.46 -27.49 -7.59
N TRP A 56 9.27 -27.17 -6.32
CA TRP A 56 9.49 -25.84 -5.80
C TRP A 56 10.97 -25.51 -5.64
N TYR A 57 11.33 -24.29 -6.04
CA TYR A 57 12.63 -23.69 -5.81
C TYR A 57 12.43 -22.31 -5.22
N PHE A 58 13.29 -21.92 -4.29
CA PHE A 58 13.41 -20.53 -3.87
C PHE A 58 14.76 -19.94 -4.31
N TYR A 59 14.79 -18.62 -4.49
CA TYR A 59 16.02 -17.91 -4.85
C TYR A 59 16.76 -17.43 -3.59
N ASP A 60 18.01 -17.88 -3.41
CA ASP A 60 18.84 -17.53 -2.24
C ASP A 60 19.62 -16.20 -2.41
N GLY A 61 19.42 -15.51 -3.53
CA GLY A 61 20.18 -14.33 -3.93
C GLY A 61 21.27 -14.61 -4.98
N LYS A 62 21.66 -15.87 -5.17
CA LYS A 62 22.67 -16.30 -6.15
C LYS A 62 22.17 -17.42 -7.07
N LYS A 63 21.41 -18.38 -6.54
CA LYS A 63 20.93 -19.58 -7.25
C LYS A 63 19.54 -20.00 -6.76
N TRP A 64 18.90 -20.83 -7.58
CA TRP A 64 17.64 -21.49 -7.25
C TRP A 64 17.91 -22.78 -6.49
N LEU A 65 17.39 -22.89 -5.27
CA LEU A 65 17.53 -24.04 -4.39
C LEU A 65 16.18 -24.75 -4.26
N LYS A 66 16.17 -26.07 -4.48
CA LYS A 66 14.98 -26.89 -4.27
C LYS A 66 14.61 -26.88 -2.78
N ALA A 67 13.36 -26.61 -2.45
CA ALA A 67 12.85 -26.65 -1.08
C ALA A 67 11.35 -26.96 -1.06
N GLU A 68 10.86 -27.34 0.11
CA GLU A 68 9.43 -27.53 0.36
C GLU A 68 8.77 -26.20 0.74
N PRO A 69 7.54 -25.92 0.26
CA PRO A 69 6.78 -24.76 0.67
C PRO A 69 6.62 -24.66 2.19
N PRO A 70 6.59 -23.44 2.75
CA PRO A 70 6.30 -23.25 4.17
C PRO A 70 4.92 -23.80 4.54
N ALA A 71 4.81 -24.31 5.76
CA ALA A 71 3.53 -24.62 6.35
C ALA A 71 2.73 -23.32 6.56
N ASP A 72 1.41 -23.41 6.41
CA ASP A 72 0.48 -22.34 6.70
C ASP A 72 0.59 -21.98 8.19
N SER A 73 1.24 -20.86 8.49
CA SER A 73 1.35 -20.29 9.84
C SER A 73 0.34 -19.18 10.08
N ARG A 74 -0.60 -18.95 9.16
CA ARG A 74 -1.67 -17.98 9.37
C ARG A 74 -2.67 -18.59 10.33
N GLU A 75 -2.54 -18.20 11.58
CA GLU A 75 -3.59 -18.44 12.55
C GLU A 75 -4.84 -17.66 12.08
N THR A 76 -5.93 -18.38 11.81
CA THR A 76 -7.20 -17.81 11.38
C THR A 76 -8.23 -17.90 12.51
N ARG A 77 -9.09 -16.91 12.62
CA ARG A 77 -10.24 -16.91 13.53
C ARG A 77 -11.55 -17.03 12.78
N SER A 78 -12.50 -17.76 13.36
CA SER A 78 -13.86 -17.79 12.85
C SER A 78 -14.65 -16.57 13.33
N CYS A 79 -15.38 -15.92 12.44
CA CYS A 79 -16.30 -14.85 12.79
C CYS A 79 -17.46 -15.41 13.65
N PRO A 80 -17.73 -14.85 14.85
CA PRO A 80 -18.82 -15.35 15.70
C PRO A 80 -20.21 -15.03 15.13
N VAL A 81 -20.34 -14.07 14.22
CA VAL A 81 -21.62 -13.67 13.62
C VAL A 81 -22.01 -14.55 12.43
N CYS A 82 -21.06 -14.88 11.55
CA CYS A 82 -21.37 -15.57 10.29
C CYS A 82 -20.52 -16.82 10.00
N GLY A 83 -19.58 -17.17 10.87
CA GLY A 83 -18.71 -18.35 10.72
C GLY A 83 -17.62 -18.21 9.64
N TYR A 84 -17.46 -17.05 9.00
CA TYR A 84 -16.42 -16.85 7.99
C TYR A 84 -15.01 -16.85 8.63
N GLU A 85 -14.03 -17.49 7.99
CA GLU A 85 -12.63 -17.46 8.42
C GLU A 85 -12.01 -16.10 8.10
N ASN A 86 -11.44 -15.44 9.10
CA ASN A 86 -10.72 -14.19 8.97
C ASN A 86 -9.30 -14.37 9.53
N GLU A 87 -8.38 -13.51 9.12
CA GLU A 87 -7.05 -13.42 9.75
C GLU A 87 -7.22 -13.06 11.23
N ILE A 88 -6.37 -13.59 12.13
CA ILE A 88 -6.51 -13.31 13.57
C ILE A 88 -6.49 -11.82 13.88
N GLU A 89 -5.68 -11.05 13.15
CA GLU A 89 -5.53 -9.60 13.29
C GLU A 89 -6.66 -8.80 12.64
N ALA A 90 -7.59 -9.45 11.92
CA ALA A 90 -8.70 -8.74 11.28
C ALA A 90 -9.60 -8.11 12.36
N GLU A 91 -9.74 -6.78 12.33
CA GLU A 91 -10.63 -6.03 13.23
C GLU A 91 -12.10 -6.13 12.83
N VAL A 92 -12.37 -6.43 11.57
CA VAL A 92 -13.72 -6.58 11.00
C VAL A 92 -13.81 -7.81 10.13
N CYS A 93 -14.97 -8.44 10.11
CA CYS A 93 -15.19 -9.61 9.27
C CYS A 93 -15.23 -9.21 7.79
N SER A 94 -14.42 -9.85 6.96
CA SER A 94 -14.38 -9.60 5.50
C SER A 94 -15.69 -9.93 4.79
N ARG A 95 -16.58 -10.72 5.42
CA ARG A 95 -17.87 -11.10 4.86
C ARG A 95 -19.03 -10.25 5.39
N CYS A 96 -19.23 -10.21 6.70
CA CYS A 96 -20.38 -9.53 7.31
C CYS A 96 -20.04 -8.18 7.97
N GLN A 97 -18.76 -7.77 7.93
CA GLN A 97 -18.27 -6.51 8.49
C GLN A 97 -18.47 -6.36 10.01
N SER A 98 -18.80 -7.45 10.72
CA SER A 98 -18.88 -7.44 12.18
C SER A 98 -17.51 -7.18 12.79
N SER A 99 -17.44 -6.36 13.85
CA SER A 99 -16.21 -6.21 14.62
C SER A 99 -15.77 -7.56 15.21
N LEU A 100 -14.49 -7.84 15.07
CA LEU A 100 -13.81 -9.03 15.57
C LEU A 100 -12.94 -8.69 16.78
N THR A 101 -12.73 -7.42 17.12
CA THR A 101 -11.90 -6.99 18.26
C THR A 101 -12.41 -7.59 19.58
N GLU A 102 -11.51 -8.19 20.36
CA GLU A 102 -11.85 -8.77 21.66
C GLU A 102 -12.33 -7.69 22.64
N GLY A 103 -13.50 -7.91 23.26
CA GLY A 103 -13.95 -7.13 24.42
C GLY A 103 -15.20 -6.27 24.26
N GLN A 104 -15.89 -6.27 23.11
CA GLN A 104 -17.23 -5.68 23.02
C GLN A 104 -18.21 -6.70 22.44
N ALA A 105 -18.67 -7.62 23.29
CA ALA A 105 -19.93 -8.33 23.04
C ALA A 105 -21.08 -7.31 23.13
N LYS A 106 -21.20 -6.45 22.11
CA LYS A 106 -22.39 -5.64 21.89
C LYS A 106 -23.54 -6.64 21.71
N LEU A 107 -24.49 -6.63 22.64
CA LEU A 107 -25.71 -7.41 22.49
C LEU A 107 -26.30 -7.14 21.11
N ALA A 108 -26.40 -8.18 20.30
CA ALA A 108 -27.15 -8.13 19.06
C ALA A 108 -28.63 -8.28 19.42
N CYS A 109 -29.47 -7.42 18.86
CA CYS A 109 -30.92 -7.56 18.99
C CYS A 109 -31.32 -8.95 18.45
N PRO A 110 -31.98 -9.82 19.24
CA PRO A 110 -32.30 -11.18 18.81
C PRO A 110 -33.29 -11.20 17.63
N GLU A 111 -34.08 -10.14 17.46
CA GLU A 111 -35.09 -10.05 16.41
C GLU A 111 -34.52 -9.62 15.06
N CYS A 112 -33.47 -8.79 15.03
CA CYS A 112 -32.99 -8.21 13.76
C CYS A 112 -31.47 -8.23 13.58
N GLY A 113 -30.71 -8.69 14.58
CA GLY A 113 -29.25 -8.76 14.53
C GLY A 113 -28.53 -7.41 14.64
N ARG A 114 -29.25 -6.28 14.79
CA ARG A 114 -28.63 -4.96 14.96
C ARG A 114 -27.88 -4.88 16.28
N LEU A 115 -26.66 -4.36 16.24
CA LEU A 115 -25.87 -4.09 17.44
C LEU A 115 -26.53 -2.97 18.26
N LEU A 116 -26.69 -3.23 19.56
CA LEU A 116 -27.31 -2.31 20.50
C LEU A 116 -26.24 -1.52 21.27
N ALA A 117 -26.55 -0.28 21.61
CA ALA A 117 -25.74 0.52 22.53
C ALA A 117 -25.99 0.09 23.99
N GLU A 118 -25.01 0.31 24.87
CA GLU A 118 -25.16 0.01 26.30
C GLU A 118 -26.36 0.76 26.90
N GLY A 119 -27.21 0.06 27.67
CA GLY A 119 -28.40 0.62 28.31
C GLY A 119 -29.63 0.82 27.39
N GLN A 120 -29.60 0.32 26.15
CA GLN A 120 -30.69 0.50 25.21
C GLN A 120 -31.86 -0.47 25.47
N SER A 121 -32.98 0.06 25.95
CA SER A 121 -34.19 -0.71 26.29
C SER A 121 -35.12 -1.01 25.12
N VAL A 122 -34.96 -0.33 23.98
CA VAL A 122 -35.74 -0.54 22.76
C VAL A 122 -34.83 -0.41 21.53
N CYS A 123 -34.92 -1.37 20.62
CA CYS A 123 -34.16 -1.36 19.37
C CYS A 123 -34.64 -0.24 18.43
N PRO A 124 -33.77 0.65 17.95
CA PRO A 124 -34.16 1.78 17.10
C PRO A 124 -34.37 1.37 15.63
N ALA A 125 -34.01 0.13 15.24
CA ALA A 125 -34.30 -0.39 13.90
C ALA A 125 -35.69 -1.02 13.80
N CYS A 126 -36.03 -1.90 14.73
CA CYS A 126 -37.23 -2.74 14.64
C CYS A 126 -38.26 -2.52 15.75
N GLY A 127 -37.92 -1.77 16.80
CA GLY A 127 -38.82 -1.51 17.94
C GLY A 127 -38.87 -2.61 19.01
N ALA A 128 -38.03 -3.65 18.93
CA ALA A 128 -38.00 -4.74 19.92
C ALA A 128 -37.57 -4.23 21.31
N SER A 129 -38.29 -4.63 22.36
CA SER A 129 -37.98 -4.29 23.76
C SER A 129 -36.92 -5.24 24.33
N LEU A 130 -35.91 -4.68 24.97
CA LEU A 130 -34.72 -5.37 25.48
C LEU A 130 -34.66 -5.12 26.99
N ARG A 131 -35.42 -5.88 27.77
CA ARG A 131 -35.31 -5.87 29.24
C ARG A 131 -34.48 -7.06 29.67
N THR A 132 -33.42 -6.81 30.45
CA THR A 132 -33.27 -7.29 31.84
C THR A 132 -31.94 -6.82 32.43
N ASP A 133 -32.08 -6.01 33.49
CA ASP A 133 -31.41 -6.01 34.80
C ASP A 133 -29.88 -6.19 34.91
N ASP A 134 -29.31 -5.16 35.54
CA ASP A 134 -27.92 -4.95 35.95
C ASP A 134 -27.29 -6.12 36.71
N ASN A 135 -25.95 -6.18 36.59
CA ASN A 135 -24.98 -6.08 37.71
C ASN A 135 -23.89 -7.17 37.66
N GLN A 136 -22.67 -6.81 37.26
CA GLN A 136 -21.45 -6.97 38.07
C GLN A 136 -20.16 -6.78 37.26
N ASN A 137 -19.59 -5.61 37.53
CA ASN A 137 -18.20 -5.22 37.43
C ASN A 137 -17.19 -6.26 37.99
N GLN A 138 -15.96 -6.14 37.47
CA GLN A 138 -14.68 -6.60 38.02
C GLN A 138 -14.35 -8.10 37.89
N VAL A 139 -13.24 -8.40 37.20
CA VAL A 139 -12.04 -9.04 37.78
C VAL A 139 -11.00 -9.27 36.66
N LYS A 140 -9.73 -9.00 36.98
CA LYS A 140 -8.49 -9.41 36.29
C LYS A 140 -7.89 -8.51 35.20
N ASN A 141 -7.57 -7.29 35.60
CA ASN A 141 -6.22 -6.76 35.37
C ASN A 141 -5.27 -7.40 36.40
N GLN A 142 -4.54 -8.45 36.01
CA GLN A 142 -3.28 -8.93 36.64
C GLN A 142 -2.92 -10.28 36.03
N SER A 143 -1.99 -10.28 35.07
CA SER A 143 -1.14 -11.40 34.58
C SER A 143 -0.72 -11.02 33.14
N ARG A 144 0.54 -10.82 32.75
CA ARG A 144 1.83 -11.25 33.27
C ARG A 144 2.90 -10.29 32.72
N ALA A 145 3.68 -9.71 33.63
CA ALA A 145 5.09 -9.50 33.36
C ALA A 145 5.79 -10.88 33.27
N ALA A 146 6.91 -10.92 32.55
CA ALA A 146 7.81 -12.05 32.29
C ALA A 146 7.56 -12.86 31.01
N ALA A 147 8.20 -12.43 29.94
CA ALA A 147 8.92 -13.32 29.02
C ALA A 147 9.93 -12.47 28.23
N GLY A 148 11.22 -12.62 28.54
CA GLY A 148 12.29 -12.02 27.76
C GLY A 148 12.25 -12.56 26.34
N GLN A 149 12.13 -11.66 25.36
CA GLN A 149 12.24 -12.00 23.94
C GLN A 149 13.51 -11.40 23.37
N LYS A 150 14.28 -12.30 22.75
CA LYS A 150 15.54 -12.06 22.06
C LYS A 150 15.36 -10.93 21.05
N ILE A 151 16.27 -9.96 21.11
CA ILE A 151 16.40 -8.92 20.08
C ILE A 151 16.90 -9.63 18.82
N ASN A 152 15.98 -10.07 17.97
CA ASN A 152 16.28 -10.31 16.57
C ASN A 152 16.44 -8.91 15.95
N GLU A 153 17.62 -8.60 15.43
CA GLU A 153 17.87 -7.41 14.61
C GLU A 153 17.02 -7.55 13.33
N GLU A 154 15.76 -7.14 13.43
CA GLU A 154 14.83 -6.94 12.35
C GLU A 154 15.38 -5.80 11.49
N THR A 155 16.05 -6.14 10.39
CA THR A 155 16.43 -5.14 9.39
C THR A 155 15.15 -4.70 8.69
N ASP A 156 14.59 -3.57 9.13
CA ASP A 156 13.44 -2.89 8.53
C ASP A 156 13.68 -2.72 7.01
N LEU A 157 13.10 -3.62 6.22
CA LEU A 157 13.26 -3.65 4.77
C LEU A 157 11.99 -3.06 4.14
N TRP A 158 12.10 -1.83 3.68
CA TRP A 158 10.98 -1.06 3.14
C TRP A 158 10.87 -1.26 1.64
N TYR A 159 9.68 -1.61 1.14
CA TYR A 159 9.41 -1.77 -0.28
C TYR A 159 8.54 -0.63 -0.81
N LEU A 160 8.92 -0.06 -1.96
CA LEU A 160 8.01 0.82 -2.72
C LEU A 160 7.04 -0.05 -3.51
N SER A 161 5.76 -0.05 -3.10
CA SER A 161 4.71 -0.85 -3.72
C SER A 161 3.96 -0.12 -4.84
N ALA A 162 3.74 1.19 -4.71
CA ALA A 162 3.08 2.01 -5.72
C ALA A 162 3.40 3.51 -5.54
N ALA A 163 3.30 4.26 -6.64
CA ALA A 163 3.28 5.72 -6.66
C ALA A 163 1.85 6.19 -6.95
N ASP A 164 1.22 6.87 -5.99
CA ASP A 164 -0.14 7.39 -6.16
C ASP A 164 -0.15 8.59 -7.15
N PRO A 165 -0.89 8.50 -8.27
CA PRO A 165 -0.89 9.57 -9.29
C PRO A 165 -1.42 10.90 -8.78
N LEU A 166 -2.41 10.89 -7.88
CA LEU A 166 -3.01 12.12 -7.35
C LEU A 166 -2.02 12.85 -6.42
N SER A 167 -1.30 12.11 -5.58
CA SER A 167 -0.26 12.65 -4.70
C SER A 167 0.87 13.30 -5.50
N PHE A 168 1.33 12.66 -6.59
CA PHE A 168 2.33 13.25 -7.48
C PHE A 168 1.80 14.48 -8.21
N LEU A 169 0.57 14.43 -8.73
CA LEU A 169 -0.08 15.56 -9.39
C LEU A 169 -0.12 16.77 -8.46
N LEU A 170 -0.60 16.60 -7.22
CA LEU A 170 -0.71 17.67 -6.24
C LEU A 170 0.65 18.19 -5.77
N PHE A 171 1.62 17.30 -5.51
CA PHE A 171 2.96 17.70 -5.07
C PHE A 171 3.69 18.50 -6.15
N PHE A 172 3.79 17.95 -7.37
CA PHE A 172 4.45 18.64 -8.48
C PHE A 172 3.66 19.86 -8.94
N GLY A 173 2.32 19.82 -8.89
CA GLY A 173 1.47 20.97 -9.13
C GLY A 173 1.76 22.11 -8.16
N GLY A 174 1.82 21.82 -6.85
CA GLY A 174 2.18 22.81 -5.83
C GLY A 174 3.58 23.41 -6.03
N LEU A 175 4.57 22.55 -6.32
CA LEU A 175 5.92 23.00 -6.69
C LEU A 175 5.91 23.87 -7.96
N GLY A 176 5.09 23.50 -8.95
CA GLY A 176 4.90 24.23 -10.19
C GLY A 176 4.30 25.62 -9.98
N ILE A 177 3.32 25.78 -9.07
CA ILE A 177 2.79 27.09 -8.69
C ILE A 177 3.91 27.95 -8.10
N PHE A 178 4.66 27.42 -7.14
CA PHE A 178 5.73 28.16 -6.48
C PHE A 178 6.81 28.63 -7.46
N LEU A 179 7.34 27.72 -8.28
CA LEU A 179 8.36 28.04 -9.27
C LEU A 179 7.81 28.95 -10.38
N GLY A 180 6.56 28.73 -10.79
CA GLY A 180 5.87 29.54 -11.79
C GLY A 180 5.66 30.98 -11.34
N ILE A 181 5.22 31.20 -10.10
CA ILE A 181 5.11 32.54 -9.51
C ILE A 181 6.48 33.21 -9.43
N LEU A 182 7.51 32.49 -8.95
CA LEU A 182 8.86 33.03 -8.84
C LEU A 182 9.40 33.46 -10.21
N PHE A 183 9.27 32.60 -11.23
CA PHE A 183 9.72 32.90 -12.58
C PHE A 183 8.88 34.03 -13.21
N GLY A 184 7.57 34.03 -12.97
CA GLY A 184 6.64 35.08 -13.39
C GLY A 184 6.98 36.45 -12.79
N LEU A 185 7.31 36.51 -11.49
CA LEU A 185 7.79 37.73 -10.84
C LEU A 185 9.06 38.24 -11.52
N ILE A 186 10.04 37.38 -11.77
CA ILE A 186 11.30 37.77 -12.42
C ILE A 186 11.04 38.26 -13.85
N ALA A 187 10.24 37.54 -14.63
CA ALA A 187 9.92 37.89 -16.02
C ALA A 187 9.03 39.15 -16.14
N GLY A 188 8.19 39.42 -15.15
CA GLY A 188 7.36 40.62 -15.10
C GLY A 188 8.12 41.85 -14.60
N ALA A 189 9.01 41.67 -13.60
CA ALA A 189 9.80 42.77 -13.03
C ALA A 189 11.02 43.13 -13.89
N THR A 190 11.55 42.19 -14.67
CA THR A 190 12.79 42.37 -15.44
C THR A 190 12.57 42.13 -16.93
N ALA A 191 13.24 42.92 -17.77
CA ALA A 191 13.34 42.65 -19.20
C ALA A 191 14.47 41.64 -19.53
N PHE A 192 14.92 40.84 -18.54
CA PHE A 192 16.17 40.08 -18.58
C PHE A 192 16.15 38.89 -19.55
N LEU A 193 14.97 38.49 -20.05
CA LEU A 193 14.80 37.37 -20.97
C LEU A 193 14.45 37.89 -22.38
N PRO A 194 15.43 38.36 -23.18
CA PRO A 194 15.19 38.92 -24.51
C PRO A 194 14.54 37.92 -25.47
N GLY A 195 14.86 36.63 -25.34
CA GLY A 195 14.23 35.56 -26.12
C GLY A 195 12.76 35.32 -25.78
N LEU A 196 12.35 35.57 -24.53
CA LEU A 196 10.96 35.40 -24.10
C LEU A 196 10.07 36.52 -24.66
N LYS A 197 10.60 37.75 -24.75
CA LYS A 197 9.86 38.92 -25.22
C LYS A 197 9.31 38.73 -26.64
N ALA A 198 10.07 38.09 -27.53
CA ALA A 198 9.66 37.83 -28.91
C ALA A 198 8.46 36.87 -29.04
N TRP A 199 8.25 35.99 -28.06
CA TRP A 199 7.15 35.04 -28.04
C TRP A 199 5.88 35.57 -27.35
N LEU A 200 5.97 36.73 -26.70
CA LEU A 200 4.86 37.30 -25.95
C LEU A 200 3.95 38.16 -26.83
N PRO A 201 2.62 38.11 -26.63
CA PRO A 201 1.69 39.10 -27.17
C PRO A 201 2.08 40.52 -26.78
N THR A 202 1.86 41.49 -27.68
CA THR A 202 2.21 42.92 -27.48
C THR A 202 1.68 43.48 -26.15
N ALA A 203 0.46 43.10 -25.76
CA ALA A 203 -0.13 43.52 -24.49
C ALA A 203 0.72 43.14 -23.26
N LEU A 204 1.33 41.95 -23.23
CA LEU A 204 2.19 41.54 -22.12
C LEU A 204 3.57 42.18 -22.19
N GLN A 205 4.08 42.47 -23.38
CA GLN A 205 5.36 43.17 -23.57
C GLN A 205 5.31 44.58 -22.98
N GLU A 206 4.21 45.31 -23.16
CA GLU A 206 4.02 46.67 -22.63
C GLU A 206 3.88 46.72 -21.10
N MET A 207 3.55 45.58 -20.48
CA MET A 207 3.40 45.46 -19.03
C MET A 207 4.71 45.10 -18.32
N GLN A 208 5.72 44.60 -19.02
CA GLN A 208 7.01 44.27 -18.41
C GLN A 208 7.69 45.50 -17.78
N GLY A 209 8.34 45.28 -16.63
CA GLY A 209 9.01 46.32 -15.85
C GLY A 209 8.06 47.21 -15.05
N LYS A 210 6.74 47.03 -15.18
CA LYS A 210 5.73 47.72 -14.35
C LYS A 210 5.29 46.82 -13.20
N LEU A 211 4.89 47.45 -12.08
CA LEU A 211 4.35 46.72 -10.92
C LEU A 211 3.16 45.82 -11.30
N VAL A 212 2.25 46.33 -12.14
CA VAL A 212 1.09 45.57 -12.65
C VAL A 212 1.53 44.36 -13.48
N GLY A 213 2.58 44.50 -14.28
CA GLY A 213 3.15 43.38 -15.04
C GLY A 213 3.66 42.27 -14.13
N SER A 214 4.38 42.59 -13.06
CA SER A 214 4.84 41.59 -12.10
C SER A 214 3.70 40.73 -11.54
N PHE A 215 2.55 41.32 -11.20
CA PHE A 215 1.38 40.57 -10.73
C PHE A 215 0.77 39.68 -11.83
N VAL A 216 0.58 40.23 -13.04
CA VAL A 216 0.00 39.49 -14.17
C VAL A 216 0.87 38.29 -14.55
N PHE A 217 2.18 38.50 -14.68
CA PHE A 217 3.12 37.44 -15.02
C PHE A 217 3.26 36.40 -13.90
N SER A 218 3.17 36.80 -12.63
CA SER A 218 3.16 35.85 -11.50
C SER A 218 1.96 34.93 -11.54
N PHE A 219 0.77 35.49 -11.82
CA PHE A 219 -0.46 34.71 -11.91
C PHE A 219 -0.43 33.74 -13.10
N LEU A 220 -0.07 34.22 -14.30
CA LEU A 220 0.07 33.37 -15.48
C LEU A 220 1.16 32.31 -15.26
N GLY A 221 2.28 32.69 -14.67
CA GLY A 221 3.40 31.81 -14.35
C GLY A 221 2.98 30.70 -13.40
N GLY A 222 2.26 31.02 -12.31
CA GLY A 222 1.72 30.03 -11.39
C GLY A 222 0.74 29.07 -12.05
N LEU A 223 -0.17 29.57 -12.90
CA LEU A 223 -1.13 28.74 -13.62
C LEU A 223 -0.43 27.78 -14.61
N LEU A 224 0.47 28.30 -15.45
CA LEU A 224 1.22 27.49 -16.41
C LEU A 224 2.16 26.51 -15.70
N GLY A 225 2.84 26.96 -14.63
CA GLY A 225 3.70 26.13 -13.80
C GLY A 225 2.95 24.97 -13.17
N PHE A 226 1.76 25.22 -12.62
CA PHE A 226 0.87 24.16 -12.12
C PHE A 226 0.56 23.14 -13.22
N LEU A 227 0.03 23.59 -14.37
CA LEU A 227 -0.43 22.68 -15.42
C LEU A 227 0.70 21.79 -15.95
N ILE A 228 1.86 22.36 -16.25
CA ILE A 228 3.00 21.64 -16.81
C ILE A 228 3.57 20.64 -15.79
N MET A 229 3.81 21.10 -14.56
CA MET A 229 4.42 20.25 -13.53
C MET A 229 3.45 19.20 -12.99
N ALA A 230 2.17 19.53 -12.82
CA ALA A 230 1.14 18.57 -12.40
C ALA A 230 0.98 17.45 -13.44
N ALA A 231 0.91 17.79 -14.73
CA ALA A 231 0.87 16.80 -15.81
C ALA A 231 2.15 15.94 -15.83
N GLY A 232 3.33 16.57 -15.70
CA GLY A 232 4.60 15.86 -15.62
C GLY A 232 4.69 14.90 -14.43
N GLY A 233 4.29 15.35 -13.24
CA GLY A 233 4.22 14.53 -12.03
C GLY A 233 3.25 13.36 -12.16
N PHE A 234 2.06 13.60 -12.73
CA PHE A 234 1.07 12.56 -13.00
C PHE A 234 1.63 11.49 -13.95
N ILE A 235 2.23 11.90 -15.08
CA ILE A 235 2.88 10.97 -16.03
C ILE A 235 4.01 10.21 -15.34
N LEU A 236 4.83 10.89 -14.52
CA LEU A 236 5.94 10.27 -13.79
C LEU A 236 5.43 9.17 -12.83
N ALA A 237 4.32 9.38 -12.13
CA ALA A 237 3.72 8.35 -11.29
C ALA A 237 3.33 7.10 -12.08
N PHE A 238 2.75 7.27 -13.27
CA PHE A 238 2.45 6.15 -14.17
C PHE A 238 3.71 5.43 -14.64
N LEU A 239 4.78 6.16 -14.97
CA LEU A 239 6.06 5.56 -15.35
C LEU A 239 6.70 4.78 -14.20
N ILE A 240 6.63 5.29 -12.96
CA ILE A 240 7.10 4.58 -11.78
C ILE A 240 6.29 3.29 -11.57
N ASN A 241 4.96 3.36 -11.63
CA ASN A 241 4.11 2.18 -11.50
C ASN A 241 4.36 1.15 -12.61
N ALA A 242 4.55 1.60 -13.86
CA ALA A 242 4.92 0.73 -14.97
C ALA A 242 6.29 0.06 -14.75
N SER A 243 7.26 0.81 -14.20
CA SER A 243 8.57 0.27 -13.83
C SER A 243 8.46 -0.77 -12.72
N ILE A 244 7.66 -0.51 -11.67
CA ILE A 244 7.42 -1.48 -10.58
C ILE A 244 6.74 -2.74 -11.13
N TYR A 245 5.78 -2.60 -12.04
CA TYR A 245 5.12 -3.74 -12.69
C TYR A 245 6.11 -4.61 -13.49
N PHE A 246 7.04 -3.98 -14.23
CA PHE A 246 7.96 -4.69 -15.11
C PHE A 246 9.17 -5.30 -14.37
N PHE A 247 9.76 -4.55 -13.43
CA PHE A 247 11.01 -4.92 -12.75
C PHE A 247 10.81 -5.45 -11.33
N GLY A 248 9.64 -5.26 -10.73
CA GLY A 248 9.38 -5.51 -9.30
C GLY A 248 9.74 -4.29 -8.43
N GLY A 249 9.11 -4.18 -7.26
CA GLY A 249 9.33 -3.07 -6.33
C GLY A 249 10.75 -3.09 -5.73
N PRO A 250 11.51 -1.97 -5.78
CA PRO A 250 12.81 -1.90 -5.14
C PRO A 250 12.63 -1.97 -3.61
N GLY A 251 13.35 -2.90 -2.97
CA GLY A 251 13.45 -3.00 -1.51
C GLY A 251 14.67 -2.24 -0.99
N PHE A 252 14.49 -1.37 -0.01
CA PHE A 252 15.55 -0.63 0.65
C PHE A 252 15.80 -1.18 2.05
N LYS A 253 17.07 -1.43 2.37
CA LYS A 253 17.50 -1.76 3.73
C LYS A 253 17.83 -0.47 4.48
N LEU A 254 16.99 -0.09 5.43
CA LEU A 254 17.28 1.03 6.31
C LEU A 254 18.09 0.51 7.50
N GLN A 255 19.38 0.78 7.54
CA GLN A 255 20.16 0.58 8.76
C GLN A 255 19.76 1.67 9.76
N ARG A 256 19.12 1.29 10.87
CA ARG A 256 18.93 2.20 12.00
C ARG A 256 20.30 2.67 12.47
N ALA A 257 20.56 3.98 12.34
CA ALA A 257 21.73 4.59 12.93
C ALA A 257 21.71 4.32 14.45
N ARG A 258 22.64 3.49 14.91
CA ARG A 258 22.78 3.10 16.32
C ARG A 258 23.01 4.40 17.11
N ARG A 259 22.00 4.90 17.85
CA ARG A 259 22.20 6.03 18.77
C ARG A 259 23.22 5.58 19.81
N HIS A 260 24.43 6.11 19.71
CA HIS A 260 25.46 5.91 20.71
C HIS A 260 25.00 6.63 21.98
N SER A 261 24.33 5.90 22.88
CA SER A 261 24.10 6.37 24.25
C SER A 261 25.47 6.55 24.90
N ARG A 262 25.84 7.81 25.13
CA ARG A 262 27.06 8.19 25.82
C ARG A 262 26.75 8.18 27.32
N ASN A 263 26.76 7.01 27.93
CA ASN A 263 26.83 6.88 29.40
C ASN A 263 28.25 6.45 29.76
N GLN A 264 29.04 7.44 30.21
CA GLN A 264 30.37 7.29 30.72
C GLN A 264 30.27 7.37 32.25
N PRO A 265 30.69 6.36 33.04
CA PRO A 265 30.74 6.50 34.48
C PRO A 265 32.03 7.22 34.86
N SER A 266 31.87 8.22 35.74
CA SER A 266 32.89 8.87 36.55
C SER A 266 33.44 7.94 37.62
#